data_AF-A0A3Q1GJF1-F1
#
_entry.id   AF-A0A3Q1GJF1-F1
#
_cell.length_a   1.000
_cell.length_b   1.000
_cell.length_c   1.000
_cell.angle_alpha   90.00
_cell.angle_beta   90.00
_cell.angle_gamma   90.00
#
_symmetry.space_group_name_H-M   'P 1'
#
loop_
_entity.id
_entity.type
_entity.pdbx_description
1 polymer ?
#
loop_
_entity_poly.entity_id
_entity_poly.type
_entity_poly.pdbx_seq_one_letter_code
_entity_poly.pdbx_strand_id
1 'polypeptide(L)'
;MDMTTTDISVNMEDFFKQVAEVRDVIEKIARQTEEMERRHGAILSSPNQGKGSKDELEQLNNDTKKNATLVRAMLKSMQTNWPADKNGRDSSVILRIRSNQHSHLTRWFAEVMRSYHEAQISFREKCKAQIQRQLEIVDKVTTDEELEEMLHRDDLTIFISDISSGTRISSQALNEIECRHQDIMCLESSIKELHEIFLDTAMLLEIQGDLINNIEKNVMSAAEYVDASITETQKAAEYKKNPYKLAFLPNFLRRSKRKDLQLKP
;
A
#
# COMPACT_ATOMS: atom_id res chain seq x y z
N MET A 1 18.12 -1.37 37.16
CA MET A 1 17.62 -0.89 35.85
C MET A 1 16.88 -2.05 35.22
N ASP A 2 15.61 -1.81 34.90
CA ASP A 2 14.59 -2.84 34.70
C ASP A 2 14.63 -3.40 33.28
N MET A 3 14.94 -4.69 33.15
CA MET A 3 15.14 -5.43 31.90
C MET A 3 13.90 -5.38 30.98
N THR A 4 12.73 -5.10 31.55
CA THR A 4 11.44 -4.99 30.84
C THR A 4 11.25 -3.69 30.07
N THR A 5 11.83 -2.58 30.52
CA THR A 5 11.70 -1.27 29.83
C THR A 5 12.60 -1.22 28.60
N THR A 6 13.78 -1.82 28.68
CA THR A 6 14.71 -1.95 27.55
C THR A 6 14.12 -2.82 26.44
N ASP A 7 13.51 -3.96 26.78
CA ASP A 7 12.89 -4.89 25.83
C ASP A 7 11.70 -4.26 25.07
N ILE A 8 10.86 -3.48 25.77
CA ILE A 8 9.78 -2.70 25.14
C ILE A 8 10.32 -1.62 24.21
N SER A 9 11.42 -0.94 24.59
CA SER A 9 12.02 0.11 23.75
C SER A 9 12.64 -0.45 22.47
N VAL A 10 13.33 -1.60 22.56
CA VAL A 10 13.95 -2.30 21.42
C VAL A 10 12.87 -2.80 20.45
N ASN A 11 11.77 -3.36 20.97
CA ASN A 11 10.64 -3.83 20.17
C ASN A 11 9.88 -2.70 19.44
N MET A 12 9.91 -1.47 19.96
CA MET A 12 9.33 -0.31 19.27
C MET A 12 10.28 0.29 18.23
N GLU A 13 11.59 0.29 18.48
CA GLU A 13 12.59 0.71 17.51
C GLU A 13 12.55 -0.17 16.25
N ASP A 14 12.51 -1.49 16.44
CA ASP A 14 12.35 -2.46 15.33
C ASP A 14 11.04 -2.25 14.56
N PHE A 15 9.95 -1.94 15.26
CA PHE A 15 8.68 -1.63 14.62
C PHE A 15 8.75 -0.35 13.78
N PHE A 16 9.34 0.73 14.30
CA PHE A 16 9.49 1.97 13.54
C PHE A 16 10.43 1.81 12.34
N LYS A 17 11.45 0.96 12.46
CA LYS A 17 12.30 0.60 11.33
C LYS A 17 11.50 -0.10 10.23
N GLN A 18 10.66 -1.08 10.58
CA GLN A 18 9.76 -1.74 9.62
C GLN A 18 8.80 -0.74 8.97
N VAL A 19 8.23 0.19 9.75
CA VAL A 19 7.35 1.27 9.23
C VAL A 19 8.07 2.14 8.21
N ALA A 20 9.31 2.54 8.51
CA ALA A 20 10.14 3.33 7.60
C ALA A 20 10.44 2.55 6.30
N GLU A 21 10.82 1.29 6.41
CA GLU A 21 11.09 0.43 5.25
C GLU A 21 9.84 0.28 4.36
N VAL A 22 8.66 0.05 4.94
CA VAL A 22 7.40 -0.01 4.15
C VAL A 22 7.15 1.32 3.45
N ARG A 23 7.36 2.44 4.15
CA ARG A 23 7.15 3.77 3.59
C ARG A 23 8.05 4.03 2.38
N ASP A 24 9.33 3.69 2.50
CA ASP A 24 10.31 3.91 1.45
C ASP A 24 9.98 3.10 0.18
N VAL A 25 9.45 1.87 0.35
CA VAL A 25 9.01 1.04 -0.78
C VAL A 25 7.72 1.57 -1.41
N ILE A 26 6.76 2.07 -0.63
CA ILE A 26 5.54 2.72 -1.18
C ILE A 26 5.92 3.98 -1.98
N GLU A 27 6.80 4.82 -1.45
CA GLU A 27 7.35 5.99 -2.17
C GLU A 27 8.06 5.59 -3.47
N LYS A 28 8.76 4.46 -3.47
CA LYS A 28 9.38 3.92 -4.67
C LYS A 28 8.34 3.56 -5.73
N ILE A 29 7.23 2.91 -5.35
CA ILE A 29 6.13 2.59 -6.28
C ILE A 29 5.48 3.87 -6.82
N ALA A 30 5.29 4.89 -5.97
CA ALA A 30 4.77 6.18 -6.41
C ALA A 30 5.65 6.81 -7.50
N ARG A 31 6.97 6.85 -7.30
CA ARG A 31 7.92 7.31 -8.34
C ARG A 31 7.91 6.45 -9.60
N GLN A 32 7.76 5.13 -9.46
CA GLN A 32 7.62 4.23 -10.60
C GLN A 32 6.34 4.49 -11.40
N THR A 33 5.26 4.91 -10.73
CA THR A 33 4.00 5.29 -11.38
C THR A 33 4.19 6.52 -12.27
N GLU A 34 4.85 7.57 -11.75
CA GLU A 34 5.15 8.78 -12.53
C GLU A 34 6.05 8.48 -13.74
N GLU A 35 7.06 7.63 -13.55
CA GLU A 35 7.94 7.21 -14.65
C GLU A 35 7.17 6.37 -15.69
N MET A 36 6.25 5.51 -15.26
CA MET A 36 5.40 4.72 -16.16
C MET A 36 4.54 5.62 -17.04
N GLU A 37 3.90 6.64 -16.47
CA GLU A 37 3.12 7.62 -17.24
C GLU A 37 3.97 8.35 -18.28
N ARG A 38 5.20 8.74 -17.91
CA ARG A 38 6.16 9.36 -18.83
C ARG A 38 6.51 8.42 -19.99
N ARG A 39 6.71 7.13 -19.72
CA ARG A 39 6.99 6.10 -20.74
C ARG A 39 5.80 5.88 -21.65
N HIS A 40 4.59 5.77 -21.09
CA HIS A 40 3.35 5.69 -21.85
C HIS A 40 3.20 6.89 -22.79
N GLY A 41 3.44 8.11 -22.31
CA GLY A 41 3.43 9.31 -23.17
C GLY A 41 4.44 9.25 -24.31
N ALA A 42 5.66 8.75 -24.05
CA ALA A 42 6.68 8.58 -25.07
C ALA A 42 6.29 7.55 -26.14
N ILE A 43 5.74 6.41 -25.72
CA ILE A 43 5.25 5.34 -26.60
C ILE A 43 4.09 5.83 -27.49
N LEU A 44 3.19 6.66 -26.94
CA LEU A 44 2.09 7.26 -27.71
C LEU A 44 2.57 8.31 -28.72
N SER A 45 3.67 9.01 -28.42
CA SER A 45 4.20 10.09 -29.26
C SER A 45 5.01 9.60 -30.46
N SER A 46 5.52 8.36 -30.42
CA SER A 46 6.32 7.77 -31.49
C SER A 46 5.98 6.29 -31.64
N PRO A 47 5.18 5.90 -32.65
CA PRO A 47 4.77 4.50 -32.87
C PRO A 47 5.95 3.53 -33.03
N ASN A 48 7.08 4.03 -33.53
CA ASN A 48 8.28 3.25 -33.83
C ASN A 48 9.40 3.49 -32.82
N GLN A 49 9.06 3.62 -31.52
CA GLN A 49 10.10 3.61 -30.48
C GLN A 49 10.86 2.28 -30.55
N GLY A 50 12.20 2.37 -30.58
CA GLY A 50 13.05 1.18 -30.64
C GLY A 50 12.82 0.24 -29.45
N LYS A 51 13.19 -1.03 -29.63
CA LYS A 51 13.02 -2.13 -28.67
C LYS A 51 13.40 -1.75 -27.22
N GLY A 52 14.42 -0.92 -27.03
CA GLY A 52 14.85 -0.47 -25.70
C GLY A 52 13.79 0.25 -24.86
N SER A 53 12.89 1.04 -25.45
CA SER A 53 11.84 1.72 -24.66
C SER A 53 10.80 0.73 -24.12
N LYS A 54 10.50 -0.31 -24.89
CA LYS A 54 9.58 -1.39 -24.48
C LYS A 54 10.21 -2.26 -23.40
N ASP A 55 11.48 -2.64 -23.56
CA ASP A 55 12.23 -3.42 -22.57
C ASP A 55 12.32 -2.66 -21.22
N GLU A 56 12.53 -1.34 -21.26
CA GLU A 56 12.57 -0.50 -20.05
C GLU A 56 11.19 -0.38 -19.36
N LEU A 57 10.09 -0.32 -20.11
CA LEU A 57 8.74 -0.34 -19.55
C LEU A 57 8.42 -1.70 -18.91
N GLU A 58 8.80 -2.80 -19.56
CA GLU A 58 8.63 -4.14 -19.00
C GLU A 58 9.44 -4.30 -17.70
N GLN A 59 10.68 -3.80 -17.66
CA GLN A 59 11.48 -3.77 -16.44
C GLN A 59 10.79 -2.95 -15.33
N LEU A 60 10.23 -1.78 -15.66
CA LEU A 60 9.52 -0.94 -14.71
C LEU A 60 8.28 -1.63 -14.13
N ASN A 61 7.49 -2.31 -14.97
CA ASN A 61 6.34 -3.10 -14.55
C ASN A 61 6.75 -4.23 -13.60
N ASN A 62 7.80 -4.97 -13.97
CA ASN A 62 8.34 -6.05 -13.15
C ASN A 62 8.85 -5.57 -11.79
N ASP A 63 9.56 -4.44 -11.76
CA ASP A 63 10.07 -3.88 -10.51
C ASP A 63 8.94 -3.30 -9.64
N THR A 64 7.90 -2.74 -10.25
CA THR A 64 6.69 -2.29 -9.54
C THR A 64 5.98 -3.47 -8.88
N LYS A 65 5.78 -4.57 -9.62
CA LYS A 65 5.20 -5.81 -9.09
C LYS A 65 6.00 -6.38 -7.92
N LYS A 66 7.33 -6.42 -8.02
CA LYS A 66 8.21 -6.86 -6.93
C LYS A 66 8.05 -5.98 -5.68
N ASN A 67 8.08 -4.66 -5.85
CA ASN A 67 7.93 -3.72 -4.74
C ASN A 67 6.53 -3.83 -4.12
N ALA A 68 5.47 -3.95 -4.92
CA ALA A 68 4.10 -4.12 -4.43
C ALA A 68 3.95 -5.45 -3.65
N THR A 69 4.56 -6.53 -4.14
CA THR A 69 4.60 -7.83 -3.44
C THR A 69 5.35 -7.72 -2.11
N LEU A 70 6.45 -6.96 -2.08
CA LEU A 70 7.23 -6.71 -0.87
C LEU A 70 6.40 -5.93 0.17
N VAL A 71 5.78 -4.81 -0.22
CA VAL A 71 4.91 -4.02 0.67
C VAL A 71 3.80 -4.89 1.25
N ARG A 72 3.14 -5.68 0.39
CA ARG A 72 2.09 -6.63 0.81
C ARG A 72 2.59 -7.61 1.87
N ALA A 73 3.77 -8.22 1.67
CA ALA A 73 4.34 -9.16 2.63
C ALA A 73 4.70 -8.46 3.95
N MET A 74 5.27 -7.26 3.90
CA MET A 74 5.62 -6.48 5.08
C MET A 74 4.38 -6.07 5.89
N LEU A 75 3.31 -5.59 5.25
CA LEU A 75 2.04 -5.27 5.91
C LEU A 75 1.43 -6.50 6.60
N LYS A 76 1.39 -7.66 5.91
CA LYS A 76 0.94 -8.93 6.52
C LYS A 76 1.80 -9.34 7.72
N SER A 77 3.12 -9.14 7.65
CA SER A 77 4.02 -9.45 8.76
C SER A 77 3.81 -8.52 9.97
N MET A 78 3.56 -7.24 9.73
CA MET A 78 3.24 -6.26 10.76
C MET A 78 1.96 -6.63 11.51
N GLN A 79 0.98 -7.24 10.84
CA GLN A 79 -0.25 -7.74 11.47
C GLN A 79 -0.02 -9.02 12.31
N THR A 80 0.83 -9.93 11.83
CA THR A 80 1.08 -11.22 12.49
C THR A 80 1.85 -11.08 13.81
N ASN A 81 2.66 -10.02 13.93
CA ASN A 81 3.47 -9.74 15.12
C ASN A 81 2.70 -9.05 16.27
N TRP A 82 1.36 -9.06 16.24
CA TRP A 82 0.55 -8.49 17.31
C TRP A 82 0.53 -9.46 18.50
N PRO A 83 0.99 -9.05 19.70
CA PRO A 83 0.92 -9.93 20.85
C PRO A 83 -0.56 -10.26 21.12
N ALA A 84 -0.89 -11.56 21.07
CA ALA A 84 -2.23 -12.03 21.42
C ALA A 84 -2.57 -11.52 22.82
N ASP A 85 -3.69 -10.80 22.91
CA ASP A 85 -4.16 -10.15 24.12
C ASP A 85 -4.46 -11.21 25.20
N LYS A 86 -3.45 -11.57 26.00
CA LYS A 86 -3.60 -12.58 27.06
C LYS A 86 -4.28 -12.01 28.31
N ASN A 87 -4.39 -10.69 28.42
CA ASN A 87 -4.97 -10.02 29.58
C ASN A 87 -5.78 -8.82 29.08
N GLY A 88 -7.05 -9.01 28.74
CA GLY A 88 -7.98 -8.00 28.19
C GLY A 88 -8.23 -6.78 29.07
N ARG A 89 -7.16 -6.04 29.40
CA ARG A 89 -7.15 -4.77 30.08
C ARG A 89 -6.21 -3.86 29.30
N ASP A 90 -6.85 -2.93 28.61
CA ASP A 90 -6.29 -1.84 27.84
C ASP A 90 -5.51 -2.23 26.59
N SER A 91 -5.98 -1.74 25.45
CA SER A 91 -5.17 -1.60 24.25
C SER A 91 -3.99 -0.69 24.61
N SER A 92 -2.86 -1.30 24.97
CA SER A 92 -1.61 -0.60 25.28
C SER A 92 -1.37 0.50 24.25
N VAL A 93 -0.87 1.67 24.69
CA VAL A 93 -0.48 2.78 23.80
C VAL A 93 0.34 2.28 22.61
N ILE A 94 1.17 1.26 22.81
CA ILE A 94 1.96 0.58 21.79
C ILE A 94 1.08 -0.11 20.73
N LEU A 95 0.05 -0.86 21.14
CA LEU A 95 -0.89 -1.52 20.22
C LEU A 95 -1.64 -0.49 19.38
N ARG A 96 -2.04 0.64 19.99
CA ARG A 96 -2.70 1.75 19.29
C ARG A 96 -1.78 2.40 18.26
N ILE A 97 -0.52 2.68 18.63
CA ILE A 97 0.48 3.20 17.69
C ILE A 97 0.67 2.23 16.52
N ARG A 98 0.86 0.94 16.79
CA ARG A 98 1.06 -0.09 15.76
C ARG A 98 -0.13 -0.19 14.81
N SER A 99 -1.33 -0.22 15.36
CA SER A 99 -2.58 -0.30 14.59
C SER A 99 -2.78 0.92 13.70
N ASN A 100 -2.56 2.14 14.23
CA ASN A 100 -2.67 3.37 13.44
C ASN A 100 -1.66 3.42 12.30
N GLN A 101 -0.40 3.06 12.57
CA GLN A 101 0.67 3.06 11.57
C GLN A 101 0.40 2.05 10.46
N HIS A 102 0.08 0.80 10.83
CA HIS A 102 -0.33 -0.22 9.87
C HIS A 102 -1.49 0.26 9.00
N SER A 103 -2.46 0.94 9.61
CA SER A 103 -3.64 1.41 8.89
C SER A 103 -3.40 2.55 7.94
N HIS A 104 -2.58 3.51 8.36
CA HIS A 104 -2.10 4.56 7.49
C HIS A 104 -1.33 3.98 6.28
N LEU A 105 -0.37 3.09 6.52
CA LEU A 105 0.44 2.48 5.46
C LEU A 105 -0.40 1.65 4.49
N THR A 106 -1.40 0.92 4.98
CA THR A 106 -2.29 0.13 4.12
C THR A 106 -3.12 1.02 3.20
N ARG A 107 -3.72 2.10 3.73
CA ARG A 107 -4.50 3.05 2.92
C ARG A 107 -3.62 3.73 1.87
N TRP A 108 -2.47 4.22 2.28
CA TRP A 108 -1.56 4.91 1.37
C TRP A 108 -1.00 3.96 0.29
N PHE A 109 -0.70 2.71 0.63
CA PHE A 109 -0.36 1.69 -0.37
C PHE A 109 -1.50 1.47 -1.38
N ALA A 110 -2.75 1.35 -0.89
CA ALA A 110 -3.91 1.20 -1.76
C ALA A 110 -4.12 2.42 -2.68
N GLU A 111 -3.91 3.63 -2.17
CA GLU A 111 -3.98 4.87 -2.96
C GLU A 111 -2.93 4.90 -4.08
N VAL A 112 -1.68 4.53 -3.77
CA VAL A 112 -0.60 4.46 -4.76
C VAL A 112 -0.89 3.39 -5.82
N MET A 113 -1.36 2.20 -5.40
CA MET A 113 -1.73 1.13 -6.35
C MET A 113 -2.94 1.51 -7.21
N ARG A 114 -3.90 2.26 -6.68
CA ARG A 114 -5.01 2.83 -7.46
C ARG A 114 -4.49 3.82 -8.50
N SER A 115 -3.58 4.72 -8.12
CA SER A 115 -2.96 5.67 -9.05
C SER A 115 -2.23 4.95 -10.18
N TYR A 116 -1.50 3.87 -9.86
CA TYR A 116 -0.84 3.03 -10.86
C TYR A 116 -1.85 2.41 -11.84
N HIS A 117 -2.95 1.86 -11.32
CA HIS A 117 -4.02 1.28 -12.15
C HIS A 117 -4.71 2.33 -13.03
N GLU A 118 -4.96 3.53 -12.51
CA GLU A 118 -5.56 4.64 -13.27
C GLU A 118 -4.66 5.08 -14.42
N ALA A 119 -3.35 5.15 -14.20
CA ALA A 119 -2.37 5.42 -15.24
C ALA A 119 -2.38 4.34 -16.34
N GLN A 120 -2.49 3.06 -15.97
CA GLN A 120 -2.62 1.95 -16.91
C GLN A 120 -3.91 2.06 -17.75
N ILE A 121 -5.07 2.28 -17.11
CA ILE A 121 -6.34 2.47 -17.83
C ILE A 121 -6.25 3.67 -18.78
N SER A 122 -5.68 4.79 -18.32
CA SER A 122 -5.49 5.97 -19.18
C SER A 122 -4.66 5.66 -20.44
N PHE A 123 -3.62 4.84 -20.31
CA PHE A 123 -2.83 4.40 -21.45
C PHE A 123 -3.63 3.48 -22.39
N ARG A 124 -4.39 2.51 -21.85
CA ARG A 124 -5.27 1.63 -22.64
C ARG A 124 -6.22 2.44 -23.53
N GLU A 125 -6.92 3.41 -22.94
CA GLU A 125 -7.91 4.22 -23.66
C GLU A 125 -7.26 5.10 -24.74
N LYS A 126 -6.04 5.59 -24.50
CA LYS A 126 -5.28 6.33 -25.53
C LYS A 126 -4.85 5.42 -26.68
N CYS A 127 -4.42 4.19 -26.40
CA CYS A 127 -4.11 3.21 -27.43
C CYS A 127 -5.36 2.84 -28.26
N LYS A 128 -6.50 2.60 -27.60
CA LYS A 128 -7.79 2.36 -28.25
C LYS A 128 -8.18 3.51 -29.18
N ALA A 129 -8.08 4.75 -28.71
CA ALA A 129 -8.37 5.93 -29.52
C ALA A 129 -7.43 6.08 -30.73
N GLN A 130 -6.14 5.74 -30.57
CA GLN A 130 -5.19 5.71 -31.70
C GLN A 130 -5.56 4.63 -32.73
N ILE A 131 -5.96 3.44 -32.29
CA ILE A 131 -6.42 2.36 -33.19
C ILE A 131 -7.67 2.82 -33.96
N GLN A 132 -8.66 3.40 -33.28
CA GLN A 132 -9.86 3.93 -33.90
C GLN A 132 -9.52 4.96 -34.98
N ARG A 133 -8.59 5.89 -34.66
CA ARG A 133 -8.10 6.89 -35.60
C ARG A 133 -7.46 6.27 -36.84
N GLN A 134 -6.67 5.21 -36.69
CA GLN A 134 -6.03 4.52 -37.81
C GLN A 134 -7.04 3.75 -38.67
N LEU A 135 -8.11 3.21 -38.08
CA LEU A 135 -9.21 2.59 -38.82
C LEU A 135 -9.98 3.60 -39.67
N GLU A 136 -10.22 4.81 -39.14
CA GLU A 136 -10.82 5.91 -39.91
C GLU A 136 -9.96 6.34 -41.11
N ILE A 137 -8.63 6.34 -40.97
CA ILE A 137 -7.69 6.72 -42.05
C ILE A 137 -7.79 5.75 -43.24
N VAL A 138 -8.09 4.48 -42.98
CA VAL A 138 -8.28 3.45 -44.01
C VAL A 138 -9.74 3.29 -44.42
N ASP A 139 -10.58 4.28 -44.11
CA ASP A 139 -12.01 4.34 -44.44
C ASP A 139 -12.83 3.18 -43.86
N LYS A 140 -12.38 2.62 -42.72
CA LYS A 140 -13.10 1.61 -41.98
C LYS A 140 -13.83 2.24 -40.79
N VAL A 141 -15.14 2.42 -40.95
CA VAL A 141 -16.02 2.82 -39.85
C VAL A 141 -16.15 1.64 -38.89
N THR A 142 -15.92 1.87 -37.60
CA THR A 142 -16.00 0.84 -36.56
C THR A 142 -16.63 1.47 -35.33
N THR A 143 -17.66 0.84 -34.76
CA THR A 143 -18.27 1.33 -33.51
C THR A 143 -17.37 1.05 -32.31
N ASP A 144 -17.66 1.68 -31.17
CA ASP A 144 -16.87 1.44 -29.96
C ASP A 144 -16.97 -0.03 -29.50
N GLU A 145 -18.15 -0.64 -29.63
CA GLU A 145 -18.41 -2.03 -29.27
C GLU A 145 -17.68 -3.01 -30.20
N GLU A 146 -17.70 -2.76 -31.51
CA GLU A 146 -16.95 -3.55 -32.48
C GLU A 146 -15.43 -3.44 -32.25
N LEU A 147 -14.96 -2.25 -31.88
CA LEU A 147 -13.57 -2.01 -31.54
C LEU A 147 -13.17 -2.78 -30.27
N GLU A 148 -13.98 -2.75 -29.22
CA GLU A 148 -13.72 -3.53 -28.00
C GLU A 148 -13.74 -5.04 -28.26
N GLU A 149 -14.68 -5.54 -29.08
CA GLU A 149 -14.69 -6.95 -29.48
C GLU A 149 -13.41 -7.32 -30.23
N MET A 150 -12.93 -6.45 -31.12
CA MET A 150 -11.67 -6.63 -31.84
C MET A 150 -10.48 -6.66 -30.87
N LEU A 151 -10.44 -5.77 -29.88
CA LEU A 151 -9.36 -5.71 -28.89
C LEU A 151 -9.34 -6.92 -27.95
N HIS A 152 -10.50 -7.54 -27.71
CA HIS A 152 -10.62 -8.73 -26.88
C HIS A 152 -10.05 -10.00 -27.54
N ARG A 153 -9.88 -9.97 -28.87
CA ARG A 153 -9.33 -11.10 -29.63
C ARG A 153 -7.81 -10.95 -29.76
N ASP A 154 -7.11 -12.06 -29.63
CA ASP A 154 -5.66 -12.12 -29.85
C ASP A 154 -5.29 -11.95 -31.34
N ASP A 155 -6.22 -12.27 -32.24
CA ASP A 155 -6.00 -12.25 -33.68
C ASP A 155 -6.84 -11.16 -34.37
N LEU A 156 -6.14 -10.10 -34.82
CA LEU A 156 -6.72 -8.98 -35.56
C LEU A 156 -7.00 -9.31 -37.05
N THR A 157 -6.47 -10.43 -37.58
CA THR A 157 -6.45 -10.70 -39.03
C THR A 157 -7.84 -10.68 -39.67
N ILE A 158 -8.86 -11.16 -38.95
CA ILE A 158 -10.26 -11.19 -39.39
C ILE A 158 -10.81 -9.77 -39.63
N PHE A 159 -10.27 -8.78 -38.91
CA PHE A 159 -10.72 -7.39 -39.01
C PHE A 159 -9.90 -6.58 -40.03
N ILE A 160 -8.63 -6.92 -40.23
CA ILE A 160 -7.73 -6.14 -41.09
C ILE A 160 -7.47 -6.76 -42.47
N SER A 161 -8.01 -7.95 -42.75
CA SER A 161 -7.89 -8.64 -44.04
C SER A 161 -8.30 -7.78 -45.23
N ASP A 162 -9.37 -7.00 -45.07
CA ASP A 162 -9.99 -6.22 -46.15
C ASP A 162 -9.22 -4.90 -46.43
N ILE A 163 -8.43 -4.45 -45.45
CA ILE A 163 -7.58 -3.24 -45.52
C ILE A 163 -6.28 -3.51 -46.30
N SER A 164 -5.91 -4.78 -46.51
CA SER A 164 -4.68 -5.23 -47.19
C SER A 164 -4.61 -4.85 -48.69
N SER A 165 -5.53 -4.03 -49.18
CA SER A 165 -5.61 -3.52 -50.55
C SER A 165 -4.58 -2.41 -50.85
N GLY A 166 -3.29 -2.77 -50.75
CA GLY A 166 -2.22 -2.30 -51.63
C GLY A 166 -1.67 -0.87 -51.49
N THR A 167 -2.21 0.02 -50.66
CA THR A 167 -1.66 1.38 -50.52
C THR A 167 -0.63 1.48 -49.39
N ARG A 168 0.40 2.32 -49.58
CA ARG A 168 1.41 2.61 -48.54
C ARG A 168 0.78 3.19 -47.27
N ILE A 169 -0.33 3.93 -47.41
CA ILE A 169 -1.09 4.51 -46.31
C ILE A 169 -1.77 3.39 -45.49
N SER A 170 -2.45 2.45 -46.14
CA SER A 170 -3.04 1.28 -45.49
C SER A 170 -2.00 0.46 -44.73
N SER A 171 -0.83 0.22 -45.33
CA SER A 171 0.24 -0.54 -44.66
C SER A 171 0.78 0.14 -43.40
N GLN A 172 0.91 1.47 -43.39
CA GLN A 172 1.38 2.20 -42.21
C GLN A 172 0.32 2.20 -41.10
N ALA A 173 -0.95 2.43 -41.44
CA ALA A 173 -2.04 2.40 -40.48
C ALA A 173 -2.18 1.02 -39.83
N LEU A 174 -2.06 -0.06 -40.62
CA LEU A 174 -2.08 -1.43 -40.11
C LEU A 174 -0.95 -1.74 -39.14
N ASN A 175 0.29 -1.31 -39.46
CA ASN A 175 1.42 -1.49 -38.57
C ASN A 175 1.23 -0.77 -37.22
N GLU A 176 0.66 0.44 -37.27
CA GLU A 176 0.36 1.19 -36.05
C GLU A 176 -0.74 0.52 -35.22
N ILE A 177 -1.81 0.02 -35.86
CA ILE A 177 -2.87 -0.75 -35.20
C ILE A 177 -2.28 -1.96 -34.46
N GLU A 178 -1.47 -2.77 -35.15
CA GLU A 178 -0.83 -3.95 -34.58
C GLU A 178 0.09 -3.58 -33.40
N CYS A 179 0.89 -2.52 -33.54
CA CYS A 179 1.76 -2.05 -32.45
C CYS A 179 0.96 -1.62 -31.21
N ARG A 180 -0.14 -0.90 -31.38
CA ARG A 180 -1.00 -0.46 -30.26
C ARG A 180 -1.75 -1.59 -29.60
N HIS A 181 -2.23 -2.55 -30.38
CA HIS A 181 -2.88 -3.76 -29.85
C HIS A 181 -1.90 -4.56 -29.01
N GLN A 182 -0.66 -4.75 -29.48
CA GLN A 182 0.38 -5.40 -28.69
C GLN A 182 0.66 -4.66 -27.37
N ASP A 183 0.67 -3.32 -27.39
CA ASP A 183 0.86 -2.53 -26.18
C ASP A 183 -0.31 -2.69 -25.18
N ILE A 184 -1.55 -2.80 -25.67
CA ILE A 184 -2.74 -3.13 -24.85
C ILE A 184 -2.60 -4.53 -24.24
N MET A 185 -2.20 -5.53 -25.03
CA MET A 185 -2.02 -6.91 -24.54
C MET A 185 -0.96 -6.99 -23.42
N CYS A 186 0.18 -6.33 -23.60
CA CYS A 186 1.21 -6.25 -22.56
C CYS A 186 0.70 -5.55 -21.28
N LEU A 187 -0.08 -4.48 -21.43
CA LEU A 187 -0.70 -3.77 -20.32
C LEU A 187 -1.68 -4.65 -19.55
N GLU A 188 -2.58 -5.33 -20.25
CA GLU A 188 -3.59 -6.22 -19.63
C GLU A 188 -2.95 -7.40 -18.90
N SER A 189 -1.85 -7.93 -19.45
CA SER A 189 -1.02 -8.92 -18.74
C SER A 189 -0.48 -8.34 -17.42
N SER A 190 0.09 -7.13 -17.44
CA SER A 190 0.58 -6.47 -16.23
C SER A 190 -0.52 -6.23 -15.19
N ILE A 191 -1.73 -5.83 -15.61
CA ILE A 191 -2.89 -5.67 -14.72
C ILE A 191 -3.26 -7.00 -14.07
N LYS A 192 -3.35 -8.08 -14.86
CA LYS A 192 -3.65 -9.44 -14.38
C LYS A 192 -2.64 -9.91 -13.33
N GLU A 193 -1.37 -9.61 -13.53
CA GLU A 193 -0.31 -9.98 -12.58
C GLU A 193 -0.39 -9.25 -11.23
N LEU A 194 -1.01 -8.06 -11.18
CA LEU A 194 -1.24 -7.30 -9.95
C LEU A 194 -2.57 -7.66 -9.28
N HIS A 195 -3.42 -8.47 -9.91
CA HIS A 195 -4.75 -8.80 -9.41
C HIS A 195 -4.76 -9.36 -7.99
N GLU A 196 -3.86 -10.31 -7.70
CA GLU A 196 -3.74 -10.87 -6.34
C GLU A 196 -3.38 -9.82 -5.29
N ILE A 197 -2.59 -8.80 -5.65
CA ILE A 197 -2.21 -7.71 -4.75
C ILE A 197 -3.43 -6.83 -4.47
N PHE A 198 -4.27 -6.55 -5.47
CA PHE A 198 -5.51 -5.79 -5.26
C PHE A 198 -6.49 -6.52 -4.35
N LEU A 199 -6.69 -7.83 -4.55
CA LEU A 199 -7.56 -8.64 -3.68
C LEU A 199 -7.06 -8.66 -2.24
N ASP A 200 -5.76 -8.89 -2.04
CA ASP A 200 -5.15 -8.88 -0.72
C ASP A 200 -5.25 -7.49 -0.05
N THR A 201 -5.06 -6.41 -0.82
CA THR A 201 -5.15 -5.05 -0.29
C THR A 201 -6.58 -4.69 0.11
N ALA A 202 -7.57 -5.09 -0.69
CA ALA A 202 -8.98 -4.94 -0.35
C ALA A 202 -9.32 -5.67 0.95
N MET A 203 -8.85 -6.92 1.11
CA MET A 203 -9.03 -7.68 2.34
C MET A 203 -8.36 -7.02 3.54
N LEU A 204 -7.13 -6.51 3.39
CA LEU A 204 -6.43 -5.78 4.45
C LEU A 204 -7.17 -4.50 4.86
N LEU A 205 -7.83 -3.81 3.92
CA LEU A 205 -8.66 -2.64 4.21
C LEU A 205 -9.97 -3.02 4.90
N GLU A 206 -10.62 -4.10 4.49
CA GLU A 206 -11.86 -4.62 5.11
C GLU A 206 -11.62 -5.08 6.55
N ILE A 207 -10.53 -5.81 6.83
CA ILE A 207 -10.15 -6.23 8.19
C ILE A 207 -9.93 -5.02 9.12
N GLN A 208 -9.57 -3.87 8.55
CA GLN A 208 -9.37 -2.62 9.29
C GLN A 208 -10.62 -1.75 9.39
N GLY A 209 -11.74 -2.19 8.79
CA GLY A 209 -13.03 -1.52 8.76
C GLY A 209 -13.61 -1.35 10.17
N ASP A 210 -13.09 -0.33 10.86
CA ASP A 210 -13.59 0.38 12.06
C ASP A 210 -12.48 1.24 12.72
N LEU A 211 -11.27 1.33 12.16
CA LEU A 211 -10.16 2.10 12.74
C LEU A 211 -10.26 3.63 12.56
N ILE A 212 -11.20 4.14 11.76
CA ILE A 212 -11.43 5.60 11.66
C ILE A 212 -11.97 6.16 12.99
N ASN A 213 -12.68 5.32 13.76
CA ASN A 213 -13.12 5.65 15.12
C ASN A 213 -11.96 5.64 16.13
N ASN A 214 -10.73 5.30 15.72
CA ASN A 214 -9.61 5.27 16.64
C ASN A 214 -9.04 6.64 16.94
N ILE A 215 -9.13 7.71 16.13
CA ILE A 215 -8.55 9.00 16.58
C ILE A 215 -9.33 9.53 17.79
N GLU A 216 -10.65 9.55 17.72
CA GLU A 216 -11.52 9.93 18.83
C GLU A 216 -11.35 9.00 20.03
N LYS A 217 -11.40 7.68 19.81
CA LYS A 217 -11.16 6.68 20.87
C LYS A 217 -9.76 6.75 21.47
N ASN A 218 -8.75 7.06 20.65
CA ASN A 218 -7.35 7.21 21.07
C ASN A 218 -7.17 8.45 21.94
N VAL A 219 -7.77 9.57 21.54
CA VAL A 219 -7.76 10.81 22.30
C VAL A 219 -8.55 10.64 23.60
N MET A 220 -9.74 10.02 23.56
CA MET A 220 -10.53 9.69 24.75
C MET A 220 -9.75 8.81 25.73
N SER A 221 -9.18 7.69 25.28
CA SER A 221 -8.40 6.82 26.19
C SER A 221 -7.12 7.49 26.71
N ALA A 222 -6.51 8.41 25.95
CA ALA A 222 -5.39 9.19 26.48
C ALA A 222 -5.84 10.18 27.57
N ALA A 223 -7.01 10.81 27.41
CA ALA A 223 -7.61 11.65 28.44
C ALA A 223 -7.94 10.85 29.72
N GLU A 224 -8.49 9.63 29.58
CA GLU A 224 -8.77 8.73 30.71
C GLU A 224 -7.51 8.40 31.53
N TYR A 225 -6.38 8.13 30.87
CA TYR A 225 -5.09 7.90 31.58
C TYR A 225 -4.57 9.14 32.30
N VAL A 226 -4.72 10.32 31.70
CA VAL A 226 -4.31 11.58 32.32
C VAL A 226 -5.15 11.86 33.56
N ASP A 227 -6.48 11.68 33.47
CA ASP A 227 -7.38 11.83 34.62
C ASP A 227 -7.04 10.84 35.75
N ALA A 228 -6.81 9.57 35.42
CA ALA A 228 -6.37 8.58 36.40
C ALA A 228 -5.03 9.00 37.05
N SER A 229 -4.06 9.49 36.27
CA SER A 229 -2.77 9.97 36.77
C SER A 229 -2.92 11.18 37.69
N ILE A 230 -3.81 12.13 37.35
CA ILE A 230 -4.12 13.29 38.19
C ILE A 230 -4.68 12.83 39.54
N THR A 231 -5.64 11.88 39.55
CA THR A 231 -6.20 11.38 40.82
C THR A 231 -5.15 10.67 41.69
N GLU A 232 -4.27 9.86 41.10
CA GLU A 232 -3.21 9.17 41.84
C GLU A 232 -2.13 10.13 42.36
N THR A 233 -1.78 11.17 41.60
CA THR A 233 -0.85 12.22 42.06
C THR A 233 -1.44 13.07 43.17
N GLN A 234 -2.74 13.36 43.14
CA GLN A 234 -3.45 14.02 44.25
C GLN A 234 -3.45 13.16 45.52
N LYS A 235 -3.77 11.86 45.43
CA LYS A 235 -3.67 10.93 46.56
C LYS A 235 -2.24 10.87 47.11
N ALA A 236 -1.24 10.80 46.24
CA ALA A 236 0.17 10.82 46.65
C ALA A 236 0.54 12.12 47.38
N ALA A 237 0.04 13.27 46.92
CA ALA A 237 0.23 14.56 47.59
C ALA A 237 -0.46 14.61 48.98
N GLU A 238 -1.64 14.01 49.12
CA GLU A 238 -2.30 13.87 50.42
C GLU A 238 -1.52 12.96 51.38
N TYR A 239 -1.01 11.82 50.91
CA TYR A 239 -0.18 10.93 51.71
C TYR A 239 1.11 11.62 52.18
N LYS A 240 1.69 12.50 51.34
CA LYS A 240 2.85 13.33 51.72
C LYS A 240 2.51 14.35 52.82
N LYS A 241 1.30 14.94 52.79
CA LYS A 241 0.86 15.95 53.78
C LYS A 241 0.46 15.32 55.12
N ASN A 242 0.01 14.07 55.13
CA ASN A 242 -0.40 13.38 56.35
C ASN A 242 0.28 12.00 56.50
N PRO A 243 1.47 11.92 57.13
CA PRO A 243 2.27 10.70 57.23
C PRO A 243 1.60 9.58 58.04
N TYR A 244 0.55 9.87 58.80
CA TYR A 244 -0.20 8.88 59.59
C TYR A 244 -1.22 8.07 58.76
N LYS A 245 -1.54 8.50 57.52
CA LYS A 245 -2.39 7.72 56.59
C LYS A 245 -1.65 6.54 55.93
N LEU A 246 -0.34 6.39 56.14
CA LEU A 246 0.51 5.30 55.63
C LEU A 246 0.35 3.95 56.37
N ALA A 247 -0.60 3.82 57.29
CA ALA A 247 -0.83 2.60 58.07
C ALA A 247 -1.05 1.34 57.19
N PHE A 248 -1.46 1.52 55.93
CA PHE A 248 -1.44 0.47 54.92
C PHE A 248 -0.59 0.92 53.72
N LEU A 249 0.65 0.44 53.66
CA LEU A 249 1.51 0.62 52.48
C LEU A 249 0.81 0.07 51.22
N PRO A 250 0.69 0.87 50.15
CA PRO A 250 0.24 0.42 48.85
C PRO A 250 1.05 -0.81 48.38
N ASN A 251 0.39 -1.75 47.68
CA ASN A 251 1.02 -3.01 47.25
C ASN A 251 2.28 -2.81 46.39
N PHE A 252 2.44 -1.67 45.70
CA PHE A 252 3.63 -1.35 44.92
C PHE A 252 4.88 -1.05 45.79
N LEU A 253 4.71 -0.49 46.99
CA LEU A 253 5.81 -0.22 47.94
C LEU A 253 6.22 -1.45 48.75
N ARG A 254 5.33 -2.44 48.93
CA ARG A 254 5.63 -3.68 49.66
C ARG A 254 6.64 -4.58 48.95
N ARG A 255 6.78 -4.46 47.62
CA ARG A 255 7.69 -5.32 46.83
C ARG A 255 9.16 -4.93 46.93
N SER A 256 9.47 -3.65 47.17
CA SER A 256 10.86 -3.17 47.26
C SER A 256 11.55 -3.59 48.56
N LYS A 257 10.82 -3.66 49.70
CA LYS A 257 11.43 -3.92 51.01
C LYS A 257 11.77 -5.40 51.30
N ARG A 258 11.40 -6.34 50.42
CA ARG A 258 11.68 -7.78 50.65
C ARG A 258 13.04 -8.26 50.11
N LYS A 259 13.77 -7.46 49.34
CA LYS A 259 15.09 -7.87 48.80
C LYS A 259 16.28 -7.43 49.64
N ASP A 260 16.11 -6.52 50.59
CA ASP A 260 17.24 -5.92 51.33
C ASP A 260 17.51 -6.56 52.71
N LEU A 261 16.87 -7.68 53.06
CA LEU A 261 17.04 -8.35 54.36
C LEU A 261 17.76 -9.71 54.32
N GLN A 262 18.45 -10.04 53.23
CA GLN A 262 19.38 -11.18 53.20
C GLN A 262 20.73 -10.76 52.62
N LEU A 263 21.50 -9.97 53.37
CA LEU A 263 22.95 -9.91 53.17
C LEU A 263 23.68 -9.49 54.46
N LYS A 264 24.36 -10.51 55.02
CA LYS A 264 25.54 -10.53 55.90
C LYS A 264 25.36 -10.41 57.42
N PRO A 265 26.29 -11.04 58.18
CA PRO A 265 26.93 -12.35 58.01
C PRO A 265 26.33 -13.40 58.95
#